data_AF-A0A420KE88-F1
#
_entry.id   AF-A0A420KE88-F1
#
_cell.length_a   1.000
_cell.length_b   1.000
_cell.length_c   1.000
_cell.angle_alpha   90.00
_cell.angle_beta   90.00
_cell.angle_gamma   90.00
#
_symmetry.space_group_name_H-M   'P 1'
#
loop_
_entity.id
_entity.type
_entity.pdbx_description
1 polymer ?
#
loop_
_entity_poly.entity_id
_entity_poly.type
_entity_poly.pdbx_seq_one_letter_code
_entity_poly.pdbx_strand_id
1 'polypeptide(L)'
;MHNDDMLLSFFGGLFATLALILVVEITVAYLLYQGLKKIPERHRATESFMPWLTLIPVAGIAFYWILLPFKIPESFRNYFSENPGNGKEPKDYGKGMGMGAAICATLLLIPVVNVVAWIPAGIFLLVFMLQFAEMVRQLPASTSSQSPMYRSPSRAMQSSNDKFAQLEKLKQLLDQDILTADEYQSEKSKILQGHERLE
;
A
#
# COMPACT_ATOMS: atom_id res chain seq x y z
N MET A 1 -26.80 -46.14 16.88
CA MET A 1 -25.49 -45.46 16.87
C MET A 1 -24.91 -45.60 18.26
N HIS A 2 -23.74 -46.21 18.38
CA HIS A 2 -23.05 -46.38 19.65
C HIS A 2 -22.52 -45.00 20.10
N ASN A 3 -22.35 -44.78 21.40
CA ASN A 3 -21.80 -43.50 21.91
C ASN A 3 -20.42 -43.18 21.29
N ASP A 4 -19.65 -44.21 20.93
CA ASP A 4 -18.35 -44.09 20.28
C ASP A 4 -18.45 -43.52 18.85
N ASP A 5 -19.46 -43.91 18.07
CA ASP A 5 -19.70 -43.37 16.72
C ASP A 5 -20.08 -41.88 16.78
N MET A 6 -20.84 -41.51 17.82
CA MET A 6 -21.28 -40.14 18.05
C MET A 6 -20.11 -39.25 18.51
N LEU A 7 -19.27 -39.73 19.43
CA LEU A 7 -18.06 -39.03 19.86
C LEU A 7 -17.07 -38.86 18.71
N LEU A 8 -16.83 -39.90 17.92
CA LEU A 8 -15.89 -39.85 16.81
C LEU A 8 -16.36 -38.89 15.71
N SER A 9 -17.66 -38.86 15.42
CA SER A 9 -18.26 -37.89 14.49
C SER A 9 -18.17 -36.46 15.02
N PHE A 10 -18.41 -36.25 16.31
CA PHE A 10 -18.33 -34.93 16.94
C PHE A 10 -16.90 -34.38 16.97
N PHE A 11 -15.94 -35.16 17.47
CA PHE A 11 -14.53 -34.77 17.50
C PHE A 11 -13.93 -34.63 16.11
N GLY A 12 -14.30 -35.52 15.17
CA GLY A 12 -13.91 -35.41 13.76
C GLY A 12 -14.43 -34.12 13.12
N GLY A 13 -15.70 -33.77 13.34
CA GLY A 13 -16.30 -32.53 12.85
C GLY A 13 -15.69 -31.27 13.46
N LEU A 14 -15.43 -31.28 14.77
CA LEU A 14 -14.75 -30.18 15.47
C LEU A 14 -13.33 -29.98 14.92
N PHE A 15 -12.57 -31.07 14.78
CA PHE A 15 -11.20 -31.02 14.25
C PHE A 15 -11.18 -30.49 12.81
N ALA A 16 -12.08 -30.96 11.95
CA ALA A 16 -12.20 -30.48 10.58
C ALA A 16 -12.53 -28.98 10.51
N THR A 17 -13.41 -28.51 11.40
CA THR A 17 -13.79 -27.09 11.49
C THR A 17 -12.62 -26.22 11.95
N LEU A 18 -11.90 -26.64 13.00
CA LEU A 18 -10.70 -25.95 13.48
C LEU A 18 -9.60 -25.91 12.42
N ALA A 19 -9.40 -27.02 11.70
CA ALA A 19 -8.44 -27.08 10.61
C ALA A 19 -8.80 -26.11 9.47
N LEU A 20 -10.09 -26.01 9.11
CA LEU A 20 -10.56 -25.07 8.10
C LEU A 20 -10.32 -23.61 8.51
N ILE A 21 -10.65 -23.26 9.76
CA ILE A 21 -10.41 -21.91 10.30
C ILE A 21 -8.92 -21.56 10.22
N LEU A 22 -8.06 -22.48 10.66
CA LEU A 22 -6.62 -22.29 10.64
C LEU A 22 -6.08 -22.07 9.21
N VAL A 23 -6.55 -22.83 8.23
CA VAL A 23 -6.17 -22.64 6.81
C VAL A 23 -6.56 -21.25 6.30
N VAL A 24 -7.76 -20.78 6.64
CA VAL A 24 -8.23 -19.43 6.26
C VAL A 24 -7.35 -18.36 6.91
N GLU A 25 -7.06 -18.47 8.20
CA GLU A 25 -6.20 -17.51 8.91
C GLU A 25 -4.79 -17.47 8.35
N ILE A 26 -4.19 -18.63 8.07
CA ILE A 26 -2.86 -18.72 7.43
C ILE A 26 -2.90 -18.03 6.07
N THR A 27 -3.95 -18.26 5.28
CA THR A 27 -4.11 -17.63 3.96
C THR A 27 -4.19 -16.11 4.09
N VAL A 28 -4.99 -15.59 5.01
CA VAL A 28 -5.12 -14.15 5.28
C VAL A 28 -3.79 -13.56 5.74
N ALA A 29 -3.13 -14.17 6.72
CA ALA A 29 -1.83 -13.71 7.23
C ALA A 29 -0.77 -13.69 6.13
N TYR A 30 -0.76 -14.71 5.27
CA TYR A 30 0.16 -14.79 4.14
C TYR A 30 -0.09 -13.70 3.09
N LEU A 31 -1.34 -13.44 2.73
CA LEU A 31 -1.70 -12.37 1.79
C LEU A 31 -1.31 -10.99 2.34
N LEU A 32 -1.57 -10.75 3.62
CA LEU A 32 -1.17 -9.52 4.30
C LEU A 32 0.35 -9.36 4.33
N TYR A 33 1.08 -10.42 4.65
CA TYR A 33 2.55 -10.45 4.62
C TYR A 33 3.08 -10.09 3.23
N GLN A 34 2.55 -10.71 2.17
CA GLN A 34 2.96 -10.46 0.78
C GLN A 34 2.68 -9.02 0.35
N GLY A 35 1.51 -8.47 0.69
CA GLY A 35 1.18 -7.09 0.35
C GLY A 35 2.03 -6.08 1.11
N LEU A 36 2.24 -6.28 2.42
CA LEU A 36 3.12 -5.41 3.23
C LEU A 36 4.57 -5.46 2.75
N LYS A 37 5.07 -6.62 2.31
CA LYS A 37 6.43 -6.77 1.77
C LYS A 37 6.67 -5.94 0.50
N LYS A 38 5.61 -5.64 -0.26
CA LYS A 38 5.70 -4.76 -1.44
C LYS A 38 5.80 -3.28 -1.09
N ILE A 39 5.43 -2.88 0.12
CA ILE A 39 5.50 -1.49 0.57
C ILE A 39 6.92 -1.19 1.07
N PRO A 40 7.56 -0.08 0.62
CA PRO A 40 8.86 0.34 1.14
C PRO A 40 8.85 0.52 2.67
N GLU A 41 9.95 0.16 3.34
CA GLU A 41 10.06 0.19 4.82
C GLU A 41 9.71 1.52 5.43
N ARG A 42 10.08 2.61 4.76
CA ARG A 42 9.83 3.98 5.21
C ARG A 42 8.34 4.29 5.41
N HIS A 43 7.45 3.69 4.62
CA HIS A 43 6.01 3.97 4.70
C HIS A 43 5.24 2.90 5.51
N ARG A 44 5.89 1.79 5.88
CA ARG A 44 5.27 0.73 6.67
C ARG A 44 5.04 1.21 8.11
N ALA A 45 3.80 1.19 8.58
CA ALA A 45 3.45 1.49 9.97
C ALA A 45 3.64 0.28 10.91
N THR A 46 3.89 -0.89 10.33
CA THR A 46 4.10 -2.17 11.02
C THR A 46 5.06 -3.04 10.23
N GLU A 47 5.78 -3.93 10.91
CA GLU A 47 6.66 -4.89 10.24
C GLU A 47 5.86 -5.91 9.42
N SER A 48 6.44 -6.37 8.31
CA SER A 48 5.74 -7.27 7.39
C SER A 48 5.38 -8.60 8.03
N PHE A 49 6.13 -9.06 9.04
CA PHE A 49 5.88 -10.33 9.71
C PHE A 49 4.71 -10.26 10.72
N MET A 50 4.27 -9.07 11.13
CA MET A 50 3.25 -8.90 12.17
C MET A 50 1.90 -9.62 11.91
N PRO A 51 1.40 -9.77 10.66
CA PRO A 51 0.22 -10.58 10.39
C PRO A 51 0.32 -12.03 10.87
N TRP A 52 1.51 -12.62 11.00
CA TRP A 52 1.65 -13.98 11.52
C TRP A 52 1.28 -14.12 13.00
N LEU A 53 1.36 -13.02 13.77
CA LEU A 53 0.95 -13.01 15.17
C LEU A 53 -0.56 -13.15 15.35
N THR A 54 -1.36 -12.95 14.28
CA THR A 54 -2.80 -13.18 14.35
C THR A 54 -3.18 -14.66 14.52
N LEU A 55 -2.26 -15.58 14.23
CA LEU A 55 -2.47 -17.04 14.41
C LEU A 55 -2.41 -17.49 15.88
N ILE A 56 -1.86 -16.65 16.77
CA ILE A 56 -1.75 -16.98 18.19
C ILE A 56 -3.10 -16.65 18.85
N PRO A 57 -3.79 -17.57 19.56
CA PRO A 57 -5.17 -17.33 19.99
C PRO A 57 -5.39 -16.04 20.81
N VAL A 58 -4.55 -15.77 21.81
CA VAL A 58 -4.71 -14.61 22.70
C VAL A 58 -4.09 -13.34 22.12
N ALA A 59 -2.83 -13.43 21.69
CA ALA A 59 -2.14 -12.29 21.10
C ALA A 59 -2.79 -11.89 19.77
N GLY A 60 -3.28 -12.86 19.02
CA GLY A 60 -3.85 -12.69 17.70
C GLY A 60 -5.13 -11.87 17.71
N ILE A 61 -5.99 -12.00 18.72
CA ILE A 61 -7.16 -11.12 18.88
C ILE A 61 -6.73 -9.65 19.03
N ALA A 62 -5.73 -9.39 19.86
CA ALA A 62 -5.20 -8.04 20.05
C ALA A 62 -4.55 -7.51 18.75
N PHE A 63 -3.75 -8.32 18.09
CA PHE A 63 -3.11 -7.96 16.82
C PHE A 63 -4.13 -7.77 15.69
N TYR A 64 -5.21 -8.54 15.66
CA TYR A 64 -6.31 -8.38 14.71
C TYR A 64 -6.96 -7.00 14.85
N TRP A 65 -7.20 -6.58 16.10
CA TRP A 65 -7.72 -5.24 16.45
C TRP A 65 -6.77 -4.09 16.11
N ILE A 66 -5.46 -4.33 16.10
CA ILE A 66 -4.47 -3.28 15.82
C ILE A 66 -4.14 -3.24 14.32
N LEU A 67 -3.94 -4.39 13.69
CA LEU A 67 -3.41 -4.50 12.34
C LEU A 67 -4.45 -4.10 11.29
N LEU A 68 -5.64 -4.71 11.32
CA LEU A 68 -6.65 -4.55 10.28
C LEU A 68 -7.22 -3.12 10.21
N PRO A 69 -7.68 -2.50 11.30
CA PRO A 69 -8.26 -1.16 11.23
C PRO A 69 -7.23 -0.02 11.24
N PHE A 70 -6.04 -0.21 11.81
CA PHE A 70 -5.09 0.89 12.00
C PHE A 70 -3.82 0.72 11.18
N LYS A 71 -3.00 -0.30 11.48
CA LYS A 71 -1.64 -0.37 10.93
C LYS A 71 -1.57 -0.65 9.44
N ILE A 72 -2.44 -1.52 8.93
CA ILE A 72 -2.48 -1.82 7.50
C ILE A 72 -2.98 -0.59 6.71
N PRO A 73 -4.15 0.01 7.03
CA PRO A 73 -4.62 1.24 6.38
C PRO A 73 -3.62 2.40 6.48
N GLU A 74 -2.96 2.56 7.64
CA GLU A 74 -1.95 3.61 7.84
C GLU A 74 -0.74 3.42 6.93
N SER A 75 -0.27 2.18 6.75
CA SER A 75 0.86 1.88 5.87
C SER A 75 0.58 2.27 4.40
N PHE A 76 -0.63 1.97 3.92
CA PHE A 76 -1.05 2.39 2.58
C PHE A 76 -1.26 3.90 2.50
N ARG A 77 -1.92 4.50 3.50
CA ARG A 77 -2.12 5.95 3.54
C ARG A 77 -0.80 6.71 3.44
N ASN A 78 0.22 6.30 4.20
CA ASN A 78 1.54 6.93 4.16
C ASN A 78 2.17 6.85 2.77
N TYR A 79 2.08 5.69 2.11
CA TYR A 79 2.59 5.50 0.76
C TYR A 79 1.87 6.37 -0.27
N PHE A 80 0.54 6.35 -0.29
CA PHE A 80 -0.27 7.10 -1.26
C PHE A 80 -0.23 8.61 -1.00
N SER A 81 -0.13 9.06 0.25
CA SER A 81 0.03 10.48 0.57
C SER A 81 1.34 11.09 0.07
N GLU A 82 2.41 10.28 0.01
CA GLU A 82 3.71 10.70 -0.54
C GLU A 82 3.78 10.52 -2.07
N ASN A 83 2.87 9.74 -2.66
CA ASN A 83 2.84 9.45 -4.10
C ASN A 83 1.43 9.74 -4.68
N PRO A 84 0.96 11.01 -4.64
CA PRO A 84 -0.34 11.37 -5.18
C PRO A 84 -0.39 11.09 -6.68
N GLY A 85 -1.39 10.30 -7.12
CA GLY A 85 -1.58 9.92 -8.53
C GLY A 85 -1.22 8.48 -8.88
N ASN A 86 -0.68 7.68 -7.96
CA ASN A 86 -0.36 6.27 -8.20
C ASN A 86 -1.58 5.31 -8.09
N GLY A 87 -2.80 5.82 -8.21
CA GLY A 87 -4.01 5.00 -8.16
C GLY A 87 -5.25 5.71 -7.63
N LYS A 88 -6.34 4.94 -7.47
CA LYS A 88 -7.58 5.42 -6.86
C LYS A 88 -7.46 5.27 -5.35
N GLU A 89 -7.30 6.39 -4.64
CA GLU A 89 -7.30 6.42 -3.18
C GLU A 89 -8.62 5.85 -2.65
N PRO A 90 -8.62 4.68 -2.00
CA PRO A 90 -9.84 4.12 -1.46
C PRO A 90 -10.33 4.97 -0.29
N LYS A 91 -11.65 5.13 -0.19
CA LYS A 91 -12.27 5.74 0.99
C LYS A 91 -11.78 5.02 2.26
N ASP A 92 -11.09 5.78 3.11
CA ASP A 92 -10.51 5.36 4.40
C ASP A 92 -9.49 4.19 4.37
N TYR A 93 -8.91 3.84 3.21
CA TYR A 93 -7.91 2.76 3.06
C TYR A 93 -8.32 1.42 3.71
N GLY A 94 -9.62 1.18 3.85
CA GLY A 94 -10.18 -0.03 4.48
C GLY A 94 -10.23 -0.06 5.99
N LYS A 95 -9.94 1.04 6.67
CA LYS A 95 -10.09 1.17 8.12
C LYS A 95 -11.49 0.78 8.62
N GLY A 96 -12.54 1.25 7.94
CA GLY A 96 -13.93 0.93 8.30
C GLY A 96 -14.25 -0.56 8.25
N MET A 97 -13.80 -1.24 7.19
CA MET A 97 -14.01 -2.68 7.01
C MET A 97 -13.16 -3.49 8.00
N GLY A 98 -11.93 -3.05 8.27
CA GLY A 98 -11.08 -3.65 9.29
C GLY A 98 -11.66 -3.54 10.71
N MET A 99 -12.31 -2.42 11.04
CA MET A 99 -13.03 -2.26 12.31
C MET A 99 -14.23 -3.18 12.39
N GLY A 100 -15.04 -3.27 11.32
CA GLY A 100 -16.17 -4.20 11.25
C GLY A 100 -15.74 -5.65 11.45
N ALA A 101 -14.66 -6.06 10.78
CA ALA A 101 -14.08 -7.39 10.95
C ALA A 101 -13.63 -7.65 12.39
N ALA A 102 -12.94 -6.69 13.03
CA ALA A 102 -12.48 -6.82 14.42
C ALA A 102 -13.63 -6.90 15.43
N ILE A 103 -14.68 -6.09 15.25
CA ILE A 103 -15.89 -6.12 16.09
C ILE A 103 -16.57 -7.48 15.96
N CYS A 104 -16.80 -7.96 14.73
CA CYS A 104 -17.43 -9.25 14.50
C CYS A 104 -16.59 -10.40 15.05
N ALA A 105 -15.26 -10.38 14.90
CA ALA A 105 -14.37 -11.38 15.47
C ALA A 105 -14.47 -11.45 17.01
N THR A 106 -14.66 -10.30 17.67
CA THR A 106 -14.82 -10.25 19.14
C THR A 106 -16.20 -10.75 19.57
N LEU A 107 -17.25 -10.50 18.78
CA LEU A 107 -18.60 -10.99 19.04
C LEU A 107 -18.70 -12.53 18.97
N LEU A 108 -17.80 -13.20 18.23
CA LEU A 108 -17.72 -14.67 18.20
C LEU A 108 -17.32 -15.28 19.55
N LEU A 109 -16.64 -14.51 20.42
CA LEU A 109 -16.30 -14.97 21.78
C LEU A 109 -17.54 -15.04 22.70
N ILE A 110 -18.62 -14.34 22.36
CA ILE A 110 -19.87 -14.37 23.13
C ILE A 110 -20.73 -15.53 22.61
N PRO A 111 -20.93 -16.62 23.39
CA PRO A 111 -21.52 -17.86 22.89
C PRO A 111 -22.92 -17.70 22.29
N VAL A 112 -23.70 -16.73 22.80
CA VAL A 112 -25.08 -16.47 22.38
C VAL A 112 -25.15 -15.75 21.02
N VAL A 113 -24.14 -14.95 20.68
CA VAL A 113 -24.09 -14.15 19.44
C VAL A 113 -23.34 -14.90 18.31
N ASN A 114 -22.56 -15.91 18.69
CA ASN A 114 -21.67 -16.68 17.81
C ASN A 114 -22.40 -17.37 16.62
N VAL A 115 -23.64 -17.86 16.83
CA VAL A 115 -24.39 -18.61 15.79
C VAL A 115 -24.69 -17.77 14.53
N VAL A 116 -24.81 -16.46 14.67
CA VAL A 116 -25.15 -15.55 13.55
C VAL A 116 -23.98 -14.63 13.16
N ALA A 117 -23.04 -14.38 14.07
CA ALA A 117 -21.95 -13.41 13.86
C ALA A 117 -20.87 -13.86 12.85
N TRP A 118 -20.76 -15.15 12.52
CA TRP A 118 -19.76 -15.66 11.59
C TRP A 118 -19.98 -15.19 10.14
N ILE A 119 -21.23 -15.01 9.73
CA ILE A 119 -21.60 -14.51 8.39
C ILE A 119 -21.11 -13.06 8.19
N PRO A 120 -21.51 -12.07 9.01
CA PRO A 120 -21.02 -10.70 8.85
C PRO A 120 -19.51 -10.61 9.07
N ALA A 121 -18.91 -11.41 9.98
CA ALA A 121 -17.46 -11.46 10.15
C ALA A 121 -16.75 -11.83 8.84
N GLY A 122 -17.20 -12.89 8.17
CA GLY A 122 -16.68 -13.33 6.88
C GLY A 122 -16.84 -12.27 5.79
N ILE A 123 -17.99 -11.59 5.73
CA ILE A 123 -18.24 -10.53 4.75
C ILE A 123 -17.28 -9.35 4.96
N PHE A 124 -17.16 -8.83 6.19
CA PHE A 124 -16.25 -7.70 6.47
C PHE A 124 -14.80 -8.06 6.17
N LEU A 125 -14.37 -9.26 6.55
CA LEU A 125 -13.02 -9.74 6.25
C LEU A 125 -12.79 -9.87 4.75
N LEU A 126 -13.76 -10.43 4.01
CA LEU A 126 -13.67 -10.59 2.55
C LEU A 126 -13.61 -9.24 1.85
N VAL A 127 -14.48 -8.29 2.20
CA VAL A 127 -14.46 -6.93 1.63
C VAL A 127 -13.15 -6.21 1.96
N PHE A 128 -12.65 -6.34 3.20
CA PHE A 128 -11.35 -5.81 3.58
C PHE A 128 -10.22 -6.41 2.74
N MET A 129 -10.22 -7.72 2.52
CA MET A 129 -9.22 -8.40 1.67
C MET A 129 -9.30 -7.97 0.21
N LEU A 130 -10.49 -7.77 -0.35
CA LEU A 130 -10.67 -7.26 -1.71
C LEU A 130 -10.08 -5.85 -1.86
N GLN A 131 -10.34 -4.97 -0.89
CA GLN A 131 -9.78 -3.63 -0.87
C GLN A 131 -8.26 -3.64 -0.69
N PHE A 132 -7.75 -4.50 0.19
CA PHE A 132 -6.32 -4.72 0.36
C PHE A 132 -5.66 -5.19 -0.93
N ALA A 133 -6.24 -6.17 -1.62
CA ALA A 133 -5.74 -6.66 -2.90
C ALA A 133 -5.71 -5.56 -3.96
N GLU A 134 -6.74 -4.72 -4.02
CA GLU A 134 -6.78 -3.57 -4.94
C GLU A 134 -5.69 -2.54 -4.64
N MET A 135 -5.47 -2.19 -3.37
CA MET A 135 -4.37 -1.31 -2.96
C MET A 135 -2.99 -1.91 -3.31
N VAL A 136 -2.83 -3.22 -3.11
CA VAL A 136 -1.58 -3.93 -3.44
C VAL A 136 -1.34 -3.99 -4.96
N ARG A 137 -2.39 -4.03 -5.78
CA ARG A 137 -2.28 -3.98 -7.25
C ARG A 137 -1.83 -2.62 -7.76
N GLN A 138 -2.17 -1.55 -7.05
CA GLN A 138 -1.75 -0.18 -7.37
C GLN A 138 -0.29 0.08 -6.98
N LEU A 139 0.33 -0.79 -6.18
CA LEU A 139 1.76 -0.70 -5.92
C LEU A 139 2.55 -1.06 -7.19
N PRO A 140 3.65 -0.35 -7.49
CA PRO A 140 4.51 -0.67 -8.63
C PRO A 140 5.01 -2.11 -8.49
N ALA A 141 5.00 -2.85 -9.60
CA ALA A 141 5.42 -4.25 -9.63
C ALA A 141 6.91 -4.38 -9.28
N SER A 142 7.22 -4.52 -7.98
CA SER A 142 8.53 -4.90 -7.42
C SER A 142 9.73 -4.44 -8.25
N THR A 143 10.04 -3.15 -8.25
CA THR A 143 11.42 -2.73 -8.51
C THR A 143 12.22 -3.12 -7.29
N SER A 144 12.88 -4.26 -7.37
CA SER A 144 13.94 -4.71 -6.45
C SER A 144 15.17 -3.81 -6.60
N SER A 145 15.01 -2.54 -6.26
CA SER A 145 16.05 -1.55 -6.09
C SER A 145 15.37 -0.26 -5.66
N GLN A 146 15.37 -0.03 -4.34
CA GLN A 146 15.51 1.33 -3.86
C GLN A 146 16.90 1.79 -4.34
N SER A 147 16.99 2.24 -5.59
CA SER A 147 18.12 3.05 -6.04
C SER A 147 18.17 4.24 -5.08
N PRO A 148 19.33 4.52 -4.45
CA PRO A 148 19.44 5.62 -3.52
C PRO A 148 19.05 6.89 -4.29
N MET A 149 18.01 7.58 -3.83
CA MET A 149 17.56 8.84 -4.39
C MET A 149 17.23 8.82 -5.90
N TYR A 150 15.96 8.67 -6.25
CA TYR A 150 15.41 9.65 -7.21
C TYR A 150 15.27 10.97 -6.43
N ARG A 151 16.42 11.59 -6.16
CA ARG A 151 16.49 13.03 -5.89
C ARG A 151 15.95 13.61 -7.18
N SER A 152 14.70 14.09 -7.17
CA SER A 152 14.25 15.02 -8.20
C SER A 152 15.42 15.98 -8.44
N PRO A 153 15.93 16.12 -9.68
CA PRO A 153 17.12 16.92 -9.93
C PRO A 153 16.94 18.22 -9.16
N SER A 154 17.87 18.51 -8.23
CA SER A 154 17.76 19.69 -7.38
C SER A 154 17.37 20.86 -8.26
N ARG A 155 16.41 21.72 -7.86
CA ARG A 155 15.81 22.77 -8.71
C ARG A 155 16.82 23.51 -9.63
N ALA A 156 18.06 23.67 -9.18
CA ALA A 156 19.21 24.14 -9.98
C ALA A 156 19.53 23.29 -11.24
N MET A 157 19.61 21.96 -11.12
CA MET A 157 19.87 21.02 -12.21
C MET A 157 18.69 20.93 -13.19
N GLN A 158 17.45 21.06 -12.72
CA GLN A 158 16.28 21.15 -13.60
C GLN A 158 16.26 22.48 -14.37
N SER A 159 16.57 23.59 -13.69
CA SER A 159 16.74 24.90 -14.35
C SER A 159 17.83 24.88 -15.43
N SER A 160 18.93 24.16 -15.22
CA SER A 160 19.97 24.00 -16.25
C SER A 160 19.47 23.24 -17.47
N ASN A 161 18.75 22.12 -17.29
CA ASN A 161 18.18 21.35 -18.42
C ASN A 161 17.14 22.17 -19.21
N ASP A 162 16.29 22.93 -18.51
CA ASP A 162 15.30 23.81 -19.15
C ASP A 162 15.98 24.92 -19.97
N LYS A 163 17.12 25.43 -19.51
CA LYS A 163 17.93 26.41 -20.25
C LYS A 163 18.58 25.81 -21.49
N PHE A 164 19.11 24.59 -21.42
CA PHE A 164 19.67 23.91 -22.60
C PHE A 164 18.60 23.71 -23.69
N ALA A 165 17.39 23.31 -23.30
CA ALA A 165 16.26 23.18 -24.24
C ALA A 165 15.86 24.54 -24.87
N GLN A 166 15.93 25.63 -24.10
CA GLN A 166 15.69 26.99 -24.63
C GLN A 166 16.74 27.39 -25.67
N LEU A 167 18.02 27.09 -25.43
CA LEU A 167 19.10 27.38 -26.37
C LEU A 167 18.98 26.58 -27.67
N GLU A 168 18.55 25.32 -27.59
CA GLU A 168 18.29 24.47 -28.76
C GLU A 168 17.15 25.02 -29.61
N LYS A 169 16.04 25.43 -28.97
CA LYS A 169 14.91 26.09 -29.65
C LYS A 169 15.33 27.43 -30.28
N LEU A 170 16.18 28.20 -29.60
CA LEU A 170 16.71 29.46 -30.12
C LEU A 170 17.54 29.24 -31.39
N LYS A 171 18.36 28.19 -31.40
CA LYS A 171 19.16 27.80 -32.57
C LYS A 171 18.27 27.34 -33.72
N GLN A 172 17.21 26.60 -33.43
CA GLN A 172 16.25 26.15 -34.43
C GLN A 172 15.51 27.32 -35.10
N LEU A 173 15.21 28.38 -34.36
CA LEU A 173 14.60 29.61 -34.90
C LEU A 173 15.57 30.43 -35.76
N LEU A 174 16.86 30.41 -35.43
CA LEU A 174 17.92 30.99 -36.25
C LEU A 174 18.10 30.21 -37.56
N ASP A 175 18.14 28.88 -37.50
CA ASP A 175 18.25 28.02 -38.69
C ASP A 175 17.02 28.13 -39.62
N GLN A 176 15.87 28.57 -39.10
CA GLN A 176 14.64 28.80 -39.86
C GLN A 176 14.58 30.22 -40.48
N ASP A 177 15.64 31.02 -40.34
CA ASP A 177 15.77 32.42 -40.83
C ASP A 177 14.71 33.38 -40.26
N ILE A 178 14.15 33.04 -39.09
CA ILE A 178 13.11 33.82 -38.37
C ILE A 178 13.76 34.86 -37.44
N LEU A 179 14.96 34.59 -36.92
CA LEU A 179 15.73 35.49 -36.07
C LEU A 179 17.00 35.96 -36.79
N THR A 180 17.35 37.23 -36.66
CA THR A 180 18.61 37.77 -37.21
C THR A 180 19.78 37.40 -36.29
N ALA A 181 20.98 37.15 -36.85
CA ALA A 181 22.15 36.69 -36.09
C ALA A 181 22.52 37.56 -34.87
N ASP A 182 22.22 38.86 -34.92
CA ASP A 182 22.47 39.82 -33.84
C ASP A 182 21.48 39.67 -32.66
N GLU A 183 20.22 39.33 -32.93
CA GLU A 183 19.21 39.10 -31.88
C GLU A 183 19.47 37.79 -31.13
N TYR A 184 19.95 36.77 -31.82
CA TYR A 184 20.32 35.48 -31.24
C TYR A 184 21.43 35.61 -30.18
N GLN A 185 22.45 36.44 -30.42
CA GLN A 185 23.54 36.65 -29.45
C GLN A 185 23.06 37.41 -28.20
N SER A 186 22.12 38.34 -28.38
CA SER A 186 21.49 39.09 -27.28
C SER A 186 20.64 38.19 -26.37
N GLU A 187 19.83 37.29 -26.94
CA GLU A 187 19.01 36.38 -26.14
C GLU A 187 19.85 35.26 -25.48
N LYS A 188 20.85 34.73 -26.19
CA LYS A 188 21.78 33.73 -25.65
C LYS A 188 22.52 34.24 -24.42
N SER A 189 23.00 35.48 -24.44
CA SER A 189 23.73 36.07 -23.31
C SER A 189 22.86 36.32 -22.08
N LYS A 190 21.59 36.70 -22.25
CA LYS A 190 20.63 36.86 -21.14
C LYS A 190 20.33 35.55 -20.41
N ILE A 191 20.19 34.45 -21.15
CA ILE A 191 19.93 33.12 -20.58
C ILE A 191 21.15 32.62 -19.77
N LEU A 192 22.37 32.92 -20.25
CA LEU A 192 23.63 32.57 -19.58
C LEU A 192 23.91 33.42 -18.34
N GLN A 193 23.69 34.74 -18.39
CA GLN A 193 23.91 35.65 -17.24
C GLN A 193 22.95 35.40 -16.05
N GLY A 194 21.78 34.81 -16.30
CA GLY A 194 20.89 34.35 -15.22
C GLY A 194 21.47 33.21 -14.36
N HIS A 195 22.66 32.69 -14.67
CA HIS A 195 23.38 31.68 -13.90
C HIS A 195 24.32 32.28 -12.83
N GLU A 196 24.94 33.43 -13.09
CA GLU A 196 25.96 34.03 -12.20
C GLU A 196 25.38 34.79 -11.00
N ARG A 197 24.09 35.13 -10.99
CA ARG A 197 23.46 35.91 -9.90
C ARG A 197 22.97 35.09 -8.69
N LEU A 198 23.30 33.81 -8.64
CA LEU A 198 22.86 32.89 -7.57
C LEU A 198 24.02 32.22 -6.82
N GLU A 199 25.25 32.73 -6.95
CA GLU A 199 26.35 32.44 -6.02
C GLU A 199 26.51 33.54 -4.97
#